data_AF-A0AAV0USM2-F1
#
_entry.id   AF-A0AAV0USM2-F1
#
_cell.length_a   1.000
_cell.length_b   1.000
_cell.length_c   1.000
_cell.angle_alpha   90.00
_cell.angle_beta   90.00
_cell.angle_gamma   90.00
#
_symmetry.space_group_name_H-M   'P 1'
#
loop_
_entity.id
_entity.type
_entity.pdbx_description
1 polymer ?
#
loop_
_entity_poly.entity_id
_entity_poly.type
_entity_poly.pdbx_seq_one_letter_code
_entity_poly.pdbx_strand_id
1 'polypeptide(L)'
;MAHACWWLRSWKKLELEWQEGCARGQKQLTTIADSVQKTTYLTGEHWGALANCGQLQGRASSRLWDLAHRCCNRLQNEVNGLADVYTRMRRLLSDDLATALDDKRRQRYELILLEVLAMYEHELVAKSLIASDIFECSKHDTVTIYLASWQMQPHIDRQRLEELEMLIQNDQHYRMPK
;
A
#
# COMPACT_ATOMS: atom_id res chain seq x y z
N MET A 1 22.30 -19.86 -15.47
CA MET A 1 22.12 -19.20 -14.16
C MET A 1 20.99 -19.93 -13.44
N ALA A 2 21.32 -20.85 -12.54
CA ALA A 2 20.34 -21.70 -11.88
C ALA A 2 19.57 -20.88 -10.82
N HIS A 3 18.24 -20.86 -10.92
CA HIS A 3 17.34 -20.19 -9.98
C HIS A 3 17.44 -20.83 -8.60
N ALA A 4 18.21 -20.24 -7.69
CA ALA A 4 18.39 -20.86 -6.37
C ALA A 4 17.23 -20.61 -5.41
N CYS A 5 16.45 -19.53 -5.61
CA CYS A 5 15.16 -19.32 -4.95
C CYS A 5 14.10 -19.13 -6.04
N TRP A 6 13.05 -19.95 -6.01
CA TRP A 6 12.06 -20.02 -7.09
C TRP A 6 11.17 -18.77 -7.15
N TRP A 7 10.89 -18.16 -5.99
CA TRP A 7 9.94 -17.06 -5.87
C TRP A 7 10.57 -15.67 -5.91
N LEU A 8 11.86 -15.51 -5.59
CA LEU A 8 12.48 -14.19 -5.34
C LEU A 8 12.30 -13.20 -6.50
N ARG A 9 12.56 -13.66 -7.73
CA ARG A 9 12.41 -12.81 -8.93
C ARG A 9 10.95 -12.41 -9.18
N SER A 10 10.02 -13.33 -8.98
CA SER A 10 8.60 -13.09 -9.17
C SER A 10 8.07 -12.15 -8.09
N TRP A 11 8.51 -12.33 -6.84
CA TRP A 11 8.20 -11.44 -5.73
C TRP A 11 8.69 -10.01 -5.98
N LYS A 12 9.94 -9.81 -6.42
CA LYS A 12 10.46 -8.46 -6.77
C LYS A 12 9.59 -7.72 -7.78
N LYS A 13 9.02 -8.42 -8.76
CA LYS A 13 8.08 -7.81 -9.73
C LYS A 13 6.77 -7.40 -9.06
N LEU A 14 6.24 -8.27 -8.21
CA LEU A 14 5.02 -7.99 -7.45
C LEU A 14 5.22 -6.84 -6.44
N GLU A 15 6.39 -6.73 -5.84
CA GLU A 15 6.77 -5.62 -4.96
C GLU A 15 6.73 -4.28 -5.71
N LEU A 16 7.21 -4.23 -6.96
CA LEU A 16 7.10 -3.02 -7.79
C LEU A 16 5.63 -2.66 -8.06
N GLU A 17 4.81 -3.65 -8.44
CA GLU A 17 3.37 -3.43 -8.66
C GLU A 17 2.66 -2.95 -7.38
N TRP A 18 3.07 -3.47 -6.22
CA TRP A 18 2.61 -3.02 -4.91
C TRP A 18 2.96 -1.55 -4.65
N GLN A 19 4.22 -1.15 -4.89
CA GLN A 19 4.64 0.25 -4.71
C GLN A 19 3.90 1.21 -5.64
N GLU A 20 3.65 0.80 -6.89
CA GLU A 20 2.83 1.59 -7.83
C GLU A 20 1.39 1.76 -7.32
N GLY A 21 0.78 0.68 -6.80
CA GLY A 21 -0.54 0.74 -6.16
C GLY A 21 -0.55 1.69 -4.94
N CYS A 22 0.49 1.62 -4.11
CA CYS A 22 0.65 2.51 -2.97
C CYS A 22 0.73 3.99 -3.41
N ALA A 23 1.49 4.29 -4.46
CA ALA A 23 1.61 5.65 -5.00
C ALA A 23 0.28 6.19 -5.55
N ARG A 24 -0.51 5.34 -6.22
CA ARG A 24 -1.86 5.71 -6.68
C ARG A 24 -2.81 5.97 -5.51
N GLY A 25 -2.80 5.11 -4.50
CA GLY A 25 -3.59 5.31 -3.28
C GLY A 25 -3.21 6.59 -2.52
N GLN A 26 -1.90 6.87 -2.40
CA GLN A 26 -1.39 8.11 -1.81
C GLN A 26 -1.93 9.34 -2.52
N LYS A 27 -1.96 9.33 -3.87
CA LYS A 27 -2.54 10.44 -4.65
C LYS A 27 -4.03 10.67 -4.34
N GLN A 28 -4.81 9.59 -4.13
CA GLN A 28 -6.21 9.74 -3.73
C GLN A 28 -6.33 10.34 -2.33
N LEU A 29 -5.55 9.84 -1.36
CA LEU A 29 -5.52 10.36 0.01
C LEU A 29 -5.14 11.84 0.07
N THR A 30 -4.13 12.27 -0.69
CA THR A 30 -3.77 13.70 -0.79
C THR A 30 -4.92 14.54 -1.33
N THR A 31 -5.62 14.05 -2.36
CA THR A 31 -6.77 14.77 -2.93
C THR A 31 -7.94 14.85 -1.95
N ILE A 32 -8.15 13.82 -1.13
CA ILE A 32 -9.14 13.81 -0.06
C ILE A 32 -8.75 14.83 1.01
N ALA A 33 -7.50 14.81 1.48
CA ALA A 33 -6.97 15.77 2.46
C ALA A 33 -7.20 17.21 2.00
N ASP A 34 -6.81 17.53 0.77
CA ASP A 34 -7.00 18.85 0.17
C ASP A 34 -8.47 19.26 0.11
N SER A 35 -9.36 18.33 -0.26
CA SER A 35 -10.80 18.59 -0.34
C SER A 35 -11.39 18.88 1.03
N VAL A 36 -11.01 18.12 2.05
CA VAL A 36 -11.44 18.32 3.45
C VAL A 36 -10.90 19.64 4.00
N GLN A 37 -9.63 19.96 3.75
CA GLN A 37 -9.01 21.22 4.18
C GLN A 37 -9.72 22.43 3.56
N LYS A 38 -9.93 22.40 2.24
CA LYS A 38 -10.61 23.48 1.51
C LYS A 38 -12.04 23.65 1.97
N THR A 39 -12.74 22.55 2.25
CA THR A 39 -14.12 22.61 2.77
C THR A 39 -14.15 23.28 4.14
N THR A 40 -13.23 22.90 5.03
CA THR A 40 -13.08 23.53 6.36
C THR A 40 -12.82 25.04 6.24
N TYR A 41 -11.97 25.44 5.30
CA TYR A 41 -11.70 26.86 5.01
C TYR A 41 -12.93 27.59 4.45
N LEU A 42 -13.70 26.96 3.55
CA LEU A 42 -14.93 27.52 2.97
C LEU A 42 -16.03 27.72 4.02
N THR A 43 -16.05 26.92 5.08
CA THR A 43 -17.04 27.02 6.17
C THR A 43 -16.58 27.90 7.33
N GLY A 44 -15.31 28.34 7.35
CA GLY A 44 -14.74 29.15 8.41
C GLY A 44 -15.03 30.66 8.28
N GLU A 45 -14.79 31.40 9.36
CA GLU A 45 -15.02 32.86 9.44
C GLU A 45 -14.15 33.70 8.48
N HIS A 46 -13.13 33.07 7.88
CA HIS A 46 -12.17 33.68 6.96
C HIS A 46 -12.78 34.13 5.63
N TRP A 47 -14.04 33.77 5.34
CA TRP A 47 -14.72 34.11 4.08
C TRP A 47 -15.16 35.58 3.94
N GLY A 48 -15.02 36.40 4.98
CA GLY A 48 -15.12 37.87 4.90
C GLY A 48 -16.27 38.40 4.04
N ALA A 49 -15.96 39.20 3.02
CA ALA A 49 -16.93 39.88 2.14
C ALA A 49 -17.78 38.95 1.27
N LEU A 50 -17.39 37.68 1.11
CA LEU A 50 -18.10 36.70 0.30
C LEU A 50 -19.03 35.80 1.12
N ALA A 51 -19.08 35.96 2.45
CA ALA A 51 -20.03 35.24 3.32
C ALA A 51 -21.50 35.45 2.90
N ASN A 52 -21.80 36.57 2.24
CA ASN A 52 -23.12 36.89 1.69
C ASN A 52 -23.45 36.10 0.39
N CYS A 53 -22.50 35.35 -0.17
CA CYS A 53 -22.68 34.53 -1.37
C CYS A 53 -22.95 33.05 -1.04
N GLY A 54 -23.94 32.78 -0.18
CA GLY A 54 -24.23 31.42 0.31
C GLY A 54 -24.48 30.37 -0.80
N GLN A 55 -25.00 30.78 -1.97
CA GLN A 55 -25.15 29.88 -3.11
C GLN A 55 -23.80 29.43 -3.71
N LEU A 56 -22.79 30.31 -3.75
CA LEU A 56 -21.45 29.99 -4.22
C LEU A 56 -20.73 29.08 -3.22
N GLN A 57 -20.84 29.39 -1.93
CA GLN A 57 -20.27 28.58 -0.84
C GLN A 57 -20.86 27.16 -0.84
N GLY A 58 -22.19 27.04 -0.94
CA GLY A 58 -22.87 25.75 -1.01
C GLY A 58 -22.48 24.92 -2.24
N ARG A 59 -22.40 25.56 -3.41
CA ARG A 59 -21.96 24.88 -4.65
C ARG A 59 -20.50 24.45 -4.58
N ALA A 60 -19.60 25.29 -4.05
CA ALA A 60 -18.19 24.95 -3.93
C ALA A 60 -17.97 23.80 -2.95
N SER A 61 -18.62 23.84 -1.79
CA SER A 61 -18.54 22.79 -0.78
C SER A 61 -19.09 21.46 -1.29
N SER A 62 -20.26 21.47 -1.96
CA SER A 62 -20.83 20.28 -2.59
C SER A 62 -19.87 19.65 -3.61
N ARG A 63 -19.24 20.46 -4.48
CA ARG A 63 -18.27 19.95 -5.47
C ARG A 63 -17.04 19.32 -4.83
N LEU A 64 -16.55 19.88 -3.72
CA LEU A 64 -15.41 19.33 -2.98
C LEU A 64 -15.78 18.00 -2.31
N TRP A 65 -16.96 17.91 -1.71
CA TRP A 65 -17.46 16.65 -1.15
C TRP A 65 -17.65 15.57 -2.22
N ASP A 66 -18.23 15.91 -3.37
CA ASP A 66 -18.36 14.97 -4.50
C ASP A 66 -16.98 14.48 -4.98
N LEU A 67 -15.98 15.37 -5.01
CA LEU A 67 -14.61 15.01 -5.37
C LEU A 67 -14.00 14.07 -4.34
N ALA A 68 -14.09 14.40 -3.05
CA ALA A 68 -13.61 13.58 -1.95
C ALA A 68 -14.23 12.18 -2.00
N HIS A 69 -15.55 12.08 -2.15
CA HIS A 69 -16.27 10.81 -2.22
C HIS A 69 -15.84 9.96 -3.43
N ARG A 70 -15.65 10.56 -4.60
CA ARG A 70 -15.08 9.86 -5.77
C ARG A 70 -13.65 9.38 -5.53
N CYS A 71 -12.85 10.12 -4.77
CA CYS A 71 -11.50 9.72 -4.41
C CYS A 71 -11.50 8.60 -3.36
N CYS A 72 -12.43 8.59 -2.40
CA CYS A 72 -12.59 7.46 -1.46
C CYS A 72 -12.92 6.16 -2.20
N ASN A 73 -13.86 6.20 -3.16
CA ASN A 73 -14.18 5.05 -4.00
C ASN A 73 -12.96 4.58 -4.83
N ARG A 74 -12.17 5.52 -5.37
CA ARG A 74 -10.93 5.17 -6.08
C ARG A 74 -9.88 4.58 -5.15
N LEU A 75 -9.74 5.09 -3.93
CA LEU A 75 -8.84 4.54 -2.92
C LEU A 75 -9.23 3.10 -2.57
N GLN A 76 -10.51 2.81 -2.41
CA GLN A 76 -10.99 1.45 -2.19
C GLN A 76 -10.62 0.52 -3.36
N ASN A 77 -10.72 1.00 -4.60
CA ASN A 77 -10.27 0.23 -5.76
C ASN A 77 -8.75 -0.01 -5.75
N GLU A 78 -7.94 0.94 -5.30
CA GLU A 78 -6.50 0.73 -5.13
C GLU A 78 -6.21 -0.32 -4.04
N VAL A 79 -6.94 -0.33 -2.93
CA VAL A 79 -6.83 -1.38 -1.90
C VAL A 79 -7.20 -2.75 -2.47
N ASN A 80 -8.27 -2.85 -3.26
CA ASN A 80 -8.63 -4.10 -3.92
C ASN A 80 -7.50 -4.56 -4.87
N GLY A 81 -6.88 -3.64 -5.61
CA GLY A 81 -5.71 -3.93 -6.44
C GLY A 81 -4.50 -4.42 -5.64
N LEU A 82 -4.25 -3.85 -4.45
CA LEU A 82 -3.21 -4.34 -3.54
C LEU A 82 -3.53 -5.75 -3.02
N ALA A 83 -4.80 -6.07 -2.75
CA ALA A 83 -5.24 -7.40 -2.35
C ALA A 83 -5.03 -8.43 -3.48
N ASP A 84 -5.24 -8.05 -4.74
CA ASP A 84 -4.93 -8.89 -5.90
C ASP A 84 -3.43 -9.17 -6.02
N VAL A 85 -2.59 -8.16 -5.80
CA VAL A 85 -1.13 -8.30 -5.78
C VAL A 85 -0.70 -9.25 -4.64
N TYR A 86 -1.22 -9.05 -3.43
CA TYR A 86 -0.95 -9.93 -2.29
C TYR A 86 -1.38 -11.37 -2.56
N THR A 87 -2.56 -11.58 -3.16
CA THR A 87 -3.03 -12.92 -3.56
C THR A 87 -2.05 -13.59 -4.53
N ARG A 88 -1.49 -12.83 -5.48
CA ARG A 88 -0.44 -13.32 -6.38
C ARG A 88 0.88 -13.61 -5.66
N MET A 89 1.27 -12.80 -4.67
CA MET A 89 2.44 -13.08 -3.84
C MET A 89 2.25 -14.39 -3.06
N ARG A 90 1.08 -14.61 -2.48
CA ARG A 90 0.76 -15.84 -1.74
C ARG A 90 0.80 -17.09 -2.61
N ARG A 91 0.40 -17.00 -3.88
CA ARG A 91 0.47 -18.11 -4.84
C ARG A 91 1.90 -18.58 -5.13
N LEU A 92 2.93 -17.78 -4.85
CA LEU A 92 4.32 -18.20 -5.00
C LEU A 92 4.71 -19.37 -4.07
N LEU A 93 3.96 -19.61 -3.00
CA LEU A 93 4.13 -20.78 -2.12
C LEU A 93 3.77 -22.10 -2.83
N SER A 94 2.87 -22.05 -3.80
CA SER A 94 2.34 -23.23 -4.50
C SER A 94 2.98 -23.45 -5.87
N ASP A 95 4.06 -22.73 -6.18
CA ASP A 95 4.69 -22.76 -7.49
C ASP A 95 5.47 -24.07 -7.70
N ASP A 96 5.20 -24.77 -8.81
CA ASP A 96 5.72 -26.13 -9.07
C ASP A 96 7.25 -26.18 -9.16
N LEU A 97 7.89 -25.04 -9.43
CA LEU A 97 9.35 -24.87 -9.43
C LEU A 97 9.99 -25.16 -8.06
N ALA A 98 9.22 -25.13 -6.96
CA ALA A 98 9.69 -25.51 -5.63
C ALA A 98 10.06 -27.01 -5.53
N THR A 99 9.52 -27.87 -6.41
CA THR A 99 9.75 -29.32 -6.39
C THR A 99 11.15 -29.74 -6.83
N ALA A 100 11.90 -28.84 -7.49
CA ALA A 100 13.26 -29.11 -7.97
C ALA A 100 14.36 -28.88 -6.92
N LEU A 101 14.01 -28.41 -5.72
CA LEU A 101 14.95 -28.11 -4.63
C LEU A 101 14.99 -29.23 -3.59
N ASP A 102 16.14 -29.38 -2.92
CA ASP A 102 16.27 -30.19 -1.70
C ASP A 102 15.30 -29.73 -0.62
N ASP A 103 14.68 -30.68 0.11
CA ASP A 103 13.62 -30.43 1.08
C ASP A 103 14.01 -29.40 2.15
N LYS A 104 15.24 -29.46 2.68
CA LYS A 104 15.69 -28.51 3.71
C LYS A 104 15.81 -27.09 3.16
N ARG A 105 16.26 -26.97 1.91
CA ARG A 105 16.40 -25.66 1.23
C ARG A 105 15.04 -25.08 0.88
N ARG A 106 14.15 -25.91 0.37
CA ARG A 106 12.76 -25.54 0.10
C ARG A 106 12.10 -25.01 1.36
N GLN A 107 12.15 -25.76 2.46
CA GLN A 107 11.57 -25.33 3.76
C GLN A 107 12.14 -23.99 4.24
N ARG A 108 13.46 -23.78 4.11
CA ARG A 108 14.08 -22.51 4.51
C ARG A 108 13.55 -21.33 3.69
N TYR A 109 13.53 -21.43 2.37
CA TYR A 109 13.03 -20.35 1.51
C TYR A 109 11.52 -20.17 1.63
N GLU A 110 10.78 -21.22 1.95
CA GLU A 110 9.36 -21.16 2.27
C GLU A 110 9.12 -20.34 3.55
N LEU A 111 9.89 -20.60 4.61
CA LEU A 111 9.83 -19.80 5.84
C LEU A 111 10.16 -18.32 5.60
N ILE A 112 11.17 -18.03 4.78
CA ILE A 112 11.52 -16.66 4.40
C ILE A 112 10.35 -16.01 3.64
N LEU A 113 9.73 -16.71 2.69
CA LEU A 113 8.59 -16.18 1.95
C LEU A 113 7.39 -15.93 2.87
N LEU A 114 7.13 -16.81 3.84
CA LEU A 114 6.06 -16.62 4.82
C LEU A 114 6.29 -15.37 5.67
N GLU A 115 7.54 -15.10 6.08
CA GLU A 115 7.91 -13.88 6.81
C GLU A 115 7.63 -12.62 5.97
N VAL A 116 8.04 -12.64 4.69
CA VAL A 116 7.74 -11.56 3.74
C VAL A 116 6.23 -11.37 3.59
N LEU A 117 5.47 -12.44 3.37
CA LEU A 117 4.02 -12.38 3.19
C LEU A 117 3.31 -11.81 4.42
N ALA A 118 3.76 -12.12 5.63
CA ALA A 118 3.18 -11.56 6.86
C ALA A 118 3.29 -10.03 6.91
N MET A 119 4.42 -9.46 6.49
CA MET A 119 4.60 -7.99 6.43
C MET A 119 3.58 -7.34 5.48
N TYR A 120 3.44 -7.91 4.27
CA TYR A 120 2.50 -7.41 3.26
C TYR A 120 1.03 -7.60 3.66
N GLU A 121 0.71 -8.69 4.37
CA GLU A 121 -0.64 -8.93 4.90
C GLU A 121 -1.01 -7.87 5.95
N HIS A 122 -0.12 -7.62 6.91
CA HIS A 122 -0.34 -6.59 7.94
C HIS A 122 -0.49 -5.20 7.32
N GLU A 123 0.35 -4.86 6.34
CA GLU A 123 0.24 -3.59 5.63
C GLU A 123 -1.07 -3.48 4.83
N LEU A 124 -1.51 -4.56 4.17
CA LEU A 124 -2.78 -4.59 3.45
C LEU A 124 -3.97 -4.35 4.39
N VAL A 125 -3.96 -4.97 5.57
CA VAL A 125 -4.98 -4.77 6.59
C VAL A 125 -5.00 -3.31 7.05
N ALA A 126 -3.84 -2.73 7.37
CA ALA A 126 -3.74 -1.32 7.76
C ALA A 126 -4.30 -0.38 6.67
N LYS A 127 -3.94 -0.61 5.40
CA LYS A 127 -4.44 0.18 4.26
C LYS A 127 -5.94 0.02 4.05
N SER A 128 -6.48 -1.18 4.27
CA SER A 128 -7.92 -1.45 4.19
C SER A 128 -8.69 -0.72 5.28
N LEU A 129 -8.16 -0.67 6.51
CA LEU A 129 -8.75 0.08 7.60
C LEU A 129 -8.78 1.58 7.30
N ILE A 130 -7.68 2.13 6.78
CA ILE A 130 -7.63 3.54 6.34
C ILE A 130 -8.70 3.81 5.27
N ALA A 131 -8.78 2.96 4.23
CA ALA A 131 -9.73 3.16 3.15
C ALA A 131 -11.20 3.01 3.59
N SER A 132 -11.47 2.18 4.60
CA SER A 132 -12.82 2.08 5.19
C SER A 132 -13.17 3.32 5.99
N ASP A 133 -12.26 3.80 6.86
CA ASP A 133 -12.54 4.91 7.78
C ASP A 133 -12.61 6.28 7.08
N ILE A 134 -11.81 6.47 6.01
CA ILE A 134 -11.73 7.75 5.30
C ILE A 134 -13.08 8.19 4.70
N PHE A 135 -14.02 7.28 4.45
CA PHE A 135 -15.35 7.60 3.94
C PHE A 135 -16.16 8.49 4.90
N GLU A 136 -15.95 8.31 6.20
CA GLU A 136 -16.67 9.03 7.25
C GLU A 136 -15.79 10.13 7.89
N CYS A 137 -14.52 10.24 7.46
CA CYS A 137 -13.58 11.18 8.02
C CYS A 137 -13.83 12.62 7.54
N SER A 138 -14.25 13.48 8.45
CA SER A 138 -14.45 14.92 8.22
C SER A 138 -13.31 15.80 8.76
N LYS A 139 -12.38 15.22 9.53
CA LYS A 139 -11.28 15.97 10.18
C LYS A 139 -10.01 15.89 9.35
N HIS A 140 -9.50 17.05 8.94
CA HIS A 140 -8.26 17.15 8.16
C HIS A 140 -7.05 16.49 8.85
N ASP A 141 -6.91 16.67 10.17
CA ASP A 141 -5.76 16.14 10.91
C ASP A 141 -5.72 14.61 10.90
N THR A 142 -6.89 13.96 10.99
CA THR A 142 -7.02 12.50 10.87
C THR A 142 -6.63 12.03 9.47
N VAL A 143 -7.08 12.72 8.42
CA VAL A 143 -6.67 12.39 7.03
C VAL A 143 -5.16 12.53 6.85
N THR A 144 -4.54 13.52 7.50
CA THR A 144 -3.09 13.73 7.43
C THR A 144 -2.32 12.59 8.10
N ILE A 145 -2.80 12.08 9.24
CA ILE A 145 -2.22 10.90 9.90
C ILE A 145 -2.33 9.67 9.00
N TYR A 146 -3.48 9.46 8.36
CA TYR A 146 -3.66 8.36 7.41
C TYR A 146 -2.74 8.47 6.20
N LEU A 147 -2.56 9.68 5.65
CA LEU A 147 -1.62 9.91 4.57
C LEU A 147 -0.18 9.57 4.98
N ALA A 148 0.24 9.99 6.17
CA ALA A 148 1.57 9.67 6.70
C ALA A 148 1.74 8.15 6.90
N SER A 149 0.78 7.50 7.56
CA SER A 149 0.79 6.04 7.76
C SER A 149 0.85 5.29 6.43
N TRP A 150 0.10 5.74 5.43
CA TRP A 150 0.09 5.12 4.11
C TRP A 150 1.46 5.21 3.41
N GLN A 151 2.15 6.34 3.55
CA GLN A 151 3.48 6.59 2.97
C GLN A 151 4.57 5.78 3.68
N MET A 152 4.52 5.71 5.00
CA MET A 152 5.55 5.07 5.81
C MET A 152 5.55 3.55 5.65
N GLN A 153 4.40 2.93 5.35
CA GLN A 153 4.23 1.47 5.26
C GLN A 153 4.83 0.76 6.50
N PRO A 154 4.36 1.08 7.72
CA PRO A 154 5.03 0.73 8.97
C PRO A 154 5.16 -0.78 9.21
N HIS A 155 4.37 -1.61 8.51
CA HIS A 155 4.45 -3.06 8.64
C HIS A 155 5.44 -3.71 7.67
N ILE A 156 5.97 -2.95 6.72
CA ILE A 156 6.99 -3.42 5.78
C ILE A 156 8.37 -2.97 6.27
N ASP A 157 9.08 -3.87 6.93
CA ASP A 157 10.46 -3.65 7.35
C ASP A 157 11.42 -3.83 6.16
N ARG A 158 11.79 -2.71 5.53
CA ARG A 158 12.70 -2.71 4.37
C ARG A 158 14.09 -3.25 4.71
N GLN A 159 14.60 -2.95 5.90
CA GLN A 159 15.91 -3.46 6.32
C GLN A 159 15.85 -4.98 6.43
N ARG A 160 14.78 -5.51 7.02
CA ARG A 160 14.59 -6.95 7.12
C ARG A 160 14.43 -7.61 5.75
N LEU A 161 13.72 -7.00 4.81
CA LEU A 161 13.62 -7.51 3.43
C LEU A 161 15.00 -7.60 2.75
N GLU A 162 15.86 -6.60 2.94
CA GLU A 162 17.23 -6.60 2.42
C GLU A 162 18.09 -7.71 3.06
N GLU A 163 17.98 -7.91 4.37
CA GLU A 163 18.67 -9.01 5.07
C GLU A 163 18.23 -10.38 4.54
N LEU A 164 16.92 -10.60 4.37
CA LEU A 164 16.37 -11.85 3.84
C LEU A 164 16.85 -12.11 2.40
N GLU A 165 16.91 -11.05 1.57
CA GLU A 165 17.46 -11.15 0.22
C GLU A 165 18.95 -11.52 0.24
N MET A 166 19.74 -10.87 1.11
CA MET A 166 21.15 -11.19 1.28
C MET A 166 21.39 -12.63 1.75
N LEU A 167 20.54 -13.16 2.64
CA LEU A 167 20.60 -14.57 3.05
C LEU A 167 20.39 -15.51 1.86
N ILE A 168 19.42 -15.20 0.99
CA ILE A 168 19.17 -15.99 -0.23
C ILE A 168 20.35 -15.90 -1.20
N GLN A 169 20.97 -14.72 -1.36
CA GLN A 169 22.11 -14.52 -2.25
C GLN A 169 23.39 -15.20 -1.72
N ASN A 170 23.65 -15.13 -0.41
CA ASN A 170 24.80 -15.79 0.21
C ASN A 170 24.70 -17.32 0.09
N ASP A 171 23.52 -17.89 0.28
CA ASP A 171 23.27 -19.32 0.06
C ASP A 171 23.58 -19.76 -1.39
N GLN A 172 23.57 -18.83 -2.36
CA GLN A 172 24.00 -19.08 -3.75
C GLN A 172 25.51 -19.00 -3.91
N HIS A 173 26.14 -17.99 -3.32
CA HIS A 173 27.57 -17.72 -3.47
C HIS A 173 28.44 -18.86 -2.95
N TYR A 174 28.10 -19.40 -1.77
CA TYR A 174 28.84 -20.53 -1.17
C TYR A 174 28.60 -21.89 -1.85
N ARG A 175 27.84 -21.93 -2.96
CA ARG A 175 27.52 -23.16 -3.71
C ARG A 175 28.12 -23.21 -5.10
N MET A 176 28.80 -22.17 -5.56
CA MET A 176 29.60 -22.26 -6.79
C MET A 176 30.78 -23.20 -6.52
N PRO A 177 30.94 -24.30 -7.28
CA PRO A 177 32.13 -25.14 -7.16
C PRO A 177 33.37 -24.30 -7.53
N LYS A 178 34.47 -24.51 -6.80
CA LYS A 178 35.81 -24.18 -7.31
C LYS A 178 36.11 -25.05 -8.53
#